data_AF-A0A0K2RJW3-F1
#
_entry.id   AF-A0A0K2RJW3-F1
#
_cell.length_a   1.000
_cell.length_b   1.000
_cell.length_c   1.000
_cell.angle_alpha   90.00
_cell.angle_beta   90.00
_cell.angle_gamma   90.00
#
_symmetry.space_group_name_H-M   'P 1'
#
loop_
_entity.id
_entity.type
_entity.pdbx_description
1 polymer ?
#
loop_
_entity_poly.entity_id
_entity_poly.type
_entity_poly.pdbx_seq_one_letter_code
_entity_poly.pdbx_strand_id
1 'polypeptide(L)'
;MLFLAMGAAATAFAVGRKLEQKRQNRSGFTEAAARHDALLARWQRYELDPAKGIDFPGMSDVNVPQTAALVRALQEAQRCRLTAGTDYARAVERLDVAMAEAEAAAGVSAP
;
A
#
# COMPACT_ATOMS: atom_id res chain seq x y z
N MET A 1 52.03 29.26 2.33
CA MET A 1 50.77 29.15 3.10
C MET A 1 49.63 28.84 2.14
N LEU A 2 48.57 28.20 2.65
CA LEU A 2 47.34 27.72 1.98
C LEU A 2 47.45 26.45 1.14
N PHE A 3 46.79 25.38 1.60
CA PHE A 3 45.62 24.76 0.95
C PHE A 3 45.02 23.73 1.92
N LEU A 4 44.04 24.12 2.75
CA LEU A 4 43.27 23.15 3.55
C LEU A 4 41.89 23.74 3.93
N ALA A 5 40.87 23.50 3.11
CA ALA A 5 39.45 23.63 3.49
C ALA A 5 38.53 23.05 2.41
N MET A 6 38.59 21.75 2.11
CA MET A 6 37.62 21.11 1.20
C MET A 6 37.07 19.77 1.71
N GLY A 7 37.19 19.50 3.02
CA GLY A 7 36.66 18.27 3.64
C GLY A 7 35.27 18.42 4.27
N ALA A 8 34.90 19.63 4.73
CA ALA A 8 33.68 19.83 5.53
C ALA A 8 32.39 19.98 4.71
N ALA A 9 32.47 20.41 3.44
CA ALA A 9 31.27 20.65 2.63
C ALA A 9 30.60 19.36 2.13
N ALA A 10 31.37 18.31 1.86
CA ALA A 10 30.85 17.04 1.33
C ALA A 10 30.05 16.24 2.37
N THR A 11 30.45 16.28 3.64
CA THR A 11 29.74 15.61 4.74
C THR A 11 28.41 16.29 5.05
N ALA A 12 28.35 17.62 5.05
CA ALA A 12 27.10 18.37 5.21
C ALA A 12 26.09 18.06 4.10
N PHE A 13 26.54 17.95 2.85
CA PHE A 13 25.67 17.62 1.70
C PHE A 13 25.15 16.18 1.75
N ALA A 14 25.97 15.21 2.15
CA ALA A 14 25.57 13.80 2.30
C ALA A 14 24.57 13.59 3.46
N VAL A 15 24.75 14.29 4.58
CA VAL A 15 23.81 14.28 5.71
C VAL A 15 22.46 14.90 5.33
N GLY A 16 22.47 16.02 4.59
CA GLY A 16 21.26 16.64 4.05
C GLY A 16 20.44 15.69 3.19
N ARG A 17 21.07 15.01 2.21
CA ARG A 17 20.41 13.99 1.38
C ARG A 17 19.81 12.84 2.20
N LYS A 18 20.51 12.36 3.23
CA LYS A 18 20.02 11.24 4.06
C LYS A 18 18.77 11.61 4.87
N LEU A 19 18.68 12.86 5.33
CA LEU A 19 17.49 13.37 6.03
C LEU A 19 16.31 13.55 5.07
N GLU A 20 16.57 14.07 3.87
CA GLU A 20 15.54 14.23 2.84
C GLU A 20 15.00 12.89 2.37
N GLN A 21 15.86 11.90 2.16
CA GLN A 21 15.46 10.53 1.83
C GLN A 21 14.64 9.89 2.97
N LYS A 22 15.02 10.09 4.23
CA LYS A 22 14.21 9.63 5.37
C LYS A 22 12.83 10.28 5.41
N ARG A 23 12.74 11.60 5.12
CA ARG A 23 11.46 12.33 5.05
C ARG A 23 10.59 11.83 3.90
N GLN A 24 11.17 11.66 2.70
CA GLN A 24 10.49 11.11 1.53
C GLN A 24 9.98 9.68 1.78
N ASN A 25 10.80 8.85 2.43
CA ASN A 25 10.40 7.49 2.79
C ASN A 25 9.24 7.49 3.81
N ARG A 26 9.26 8.44 4.76
CA ARG A 26 8.19 8.61 5.74
C ARG A 26 6.91 9.17 5.12
N SER A 27 7.00 10.11 4.19
CA SER A 27 5.82 10.61 3.46
C SER A 27 5.22 9.53 2.58
N GLY A 28 6.03 8.77 1.84
CA GLY A 28 5.57 7.64 1.04
C GLY A 28 4.91 6.55 1.88
N PHE A 29 5.46 6.26 3.07
CA PHE A 29 4.82 5.34 4.02
C PHE A 29 3.46 5.88 4.51
N THR A 30 3.37 7.16 4.86
CA THR A 30 2.12 7.78 5.32
C THR A 30 1.04 7.76 4.22
N GLU A 31 1.41 8.05 2.98
CA GLU A 31 0.50 7.99 1.84
C GLU A 31 0.00 6.55 1.59
N ALA A 32 0.92 5.57 1.58
CA ALA A 32 0.57 4.16 1.46
C ALA A 32 -0.32 3.68 2.61
N ALA A 33 -0.12 4.18 3.83
CA ALA A 33 -0.97 3.86 4.98
C ALA A 33 -2.40 4.37 4.79
N ALA A 34 -2.56 5.63 4.36
CA ALA A 34 -3.89 6.20 4.08
C ALA A 34 -4.61 5.42 2.96
N ARG A 35 -3.90 5.04 1.90
CA ARG A 35 -4.48 4.24 0.81
C ARG A 35 -4.88 2.84 1.27
N HIS A 36 -4.06 2.18 2.08
CA HIS A 36 -4.38 0.88 2.65
C HIS A 36 -5.62 0.95 3.56
N ASP A 37 -5.73 1.95 4.43
CA ASP A 37 -6.89 2.13 5.30
C ASP A 37 -8.18 2.35 4.49
N ALA A 38 -8.11 3.11 3.37
CA ALA A 38 -9.23 3.28 2.46
C ALA A 38 -9.65 1.99 1.76
N LEU A 39 -8.68 1.16 1.33
CA LEU A 39 -8.94 -0.16 0.73
C LEU A 39 -9.54 -1.14 1.73
N LEU A 40 -9.06 -1.14 2.98
CA LEU A 40 -9.64 -1.95 4.06
C LEU A 40 -11.09 -1.55 4.34
N ALA A 41 -11.37 -0.26 4.47
CA ALA A 41 -12.73 0.23 4.67
C ALA A 41 -13.65 -0.13 3.49
N ARG A 42 -13.11 -0.12 2.26
CA ARG A 42 -13.84 -0.56 1.07
C ARG A 42 -14.17 -2.05 1.13
N TRP A 43 -13.19 -2.91 1.42
CA TRP A 43 -13.38 -4.35 1.55
C TRP A 43 -14.37 -4.72 2.67
N GLN A 44 -14.25 -4.07 3.83
CA GLN A 44 -15.15 -4.26 4.97
C GLN A 44 -16.63 -4.06 4.62
N ARG A 45 -16.96 -3.18 3.65
CA ARG A 45 -18.35 -3.04 3.19
C ARG A 45 -18.87 -4.31 2.53
N TYR A 46 -18.05 -5.05 1.80
CA TYR A 46 -18.50 -6.32 1.19
C TYR A 46 -18.71 -7.41 2.24
N GLU A 47 -17.89 -7.42 3.31
CA GLU A 47 -17.97 -8.43 4.37
C GLU A 47 -19.05 -8.14 5.43
N LEU A 48 -19.31 -6.86 5.72
CA LEU A 48 -20.14 -6.45 6.86
C LEU A 48 -21.52 -5.89 6.47
N ASP A 49 -21.72 -5.45 5.22
CA ASP A 49 -23.02 -4.99 4.74
C ASP A 49 -23.81 -6.15 4.10
N PRO A 50 -24.95 -6.57 4.69
CA PRO A 50 -25.71 -7.70 4.17
C PRO A 50 -26.28 -7.44 2.76
N ALA A 51 -26.57 -6.20 2.39
CA ALA A 51 -27.03 -5.88 1.03
C ALA A 51 -25.91 -6.13 0.01
N LYS A 52 -24.69 -5.68 0.32
CA LYS A 52 -23.50 -5.92 -0.51
C LYS A 52 -23.16 -7.40 -0.63
N GLY A 53 -23.30 -8.18 0.45
CA GLY A 53 -23.08 -9.62 0.43
C GLY A 53 -24.08 -10.37 -0.47
N ILE A 54 -25.33 -9.89 -0.56
CA ILE A 54 -26.35 -10.44 -1.45
C ILE A 54 -26.10 -10.03 -2.90
N ASP A 55 -25.78 -8.76 -3.14
CA ASP A 55 -25.61 -8.21 -4.49
C ASP A 55 -24.30 -8.68 -5.16
N PHE A 56 -23.24 -8.88 -4.36
CA PHE A 56 -21.88 -9.18 -4.83
C PHE A 56 -21.25 -10.36 -4.08
N PRO A 57 -21.86 -11.56 -4.09
CA PRO A 57 -21.37 -12.71 -3.31
C PRO A 57 -19.95 -13.15 -3.72
N GLY A 58 -19.55 -12.87 -4.98
CA GLY A 58 -18.20 -13.15 -5.47
C GLY A 58 -17.09 -12.42 -4.71
N MET A 59 -17.38 -11.28 -4.05
CA MET A 59 -16.39 -10.54 -3.26
C MET A 59 -15.99 -11.24 -1.95
N SER A 60 -16.81 -12.19 -1.46
CA SER A 60 -16.53 -12.97 -0.25
C SER A 60 -16.19 -14.44 -0.54
N ASP A 61 -16.32 -14.88 -1.79
CA ASP A 61 -16.01 -16.26 -2.20
C ASP A 61 -14.54 -16.42 -2.57
N VAL A 62 -13.76 -17.04 -1.69
CA VAL A 62 -12.33 -17.33 -1.91
C VAL A 62 -12.07 -18.39 -2.98
N ASN A 63 -13.09 -19.08 -3.50
CA ASN A 63 -12.93 -19.97 -4.66
C ASN A 63 -12.81 -19.17 -5.97
N VAL A 64 -13.27 -17.91 -5.98
CA VAL A 64 -13.03 -16.99 -7.08
C VAL A 64 -11.54 -16.58 -7.07
N PRO A 65 -10.79 -16.83 -8.15
CA PRO A 65 -9.34 -16.58 -8.17
C PRO A 65 -8.95 -15.14 -7.84
N GLN A 66 -9.73 -14.17 -8.32
CA GLN A 66 -9.52 -12.74 -8.09
C GLN A 66 -9.73 -12.35 -6.63
N THR A 67 -10.78 -12.90 -5.98
CA THR A 67 -11.05 -12.70 -4.55
C THR A 67 -9.97 -13.35 -3.69
N ALA A 68 -9.49 -14.54 -4.05
CA ALA A 68 -8.35 -15.15 -3.39
C ALA A 68 -7.07 -14.30 -3.52
N ALA A 69 -6.85 -13.69 -4.68
CA ALA A 69 -5.74 -12.76 -4.92
C ALA A 69 -5.87 -11.49 -4.07
N LEU A 70 -7.07 -10.92 -3.95
CA LEU A 70 -7.37 -9.80 -3.07
C LEU A 70 -7.03 -10.14 -1.61
N VAL A 71 -7.50 -11.27 -1.08
CA VAL A 71 -7.20 -11.70 0.30
C VAL A 71 -5.70 -11.86 0.53
N ARG A 72 -4.96 -12.43 -0.43
CA ARG A 72 -3.50 -12.52 -0.35
C ARG A 72 -2.83 -11.15 -0.37
N ALA A 73 -3.32 -10.22 -1.18
CA ALA A 73 -2.79 -8.86 -1.24
C ALA A 73 -3.06 -8.07 0.06
N LEU A 74 -4.23 -8.26 0.68
CA LEU A 74 -4.55 -7.69 2.01
C LEU A 74 -3.55 -8.19 3.06
N GLN A 75 -3.31 -9.50 3.11
CA GLN A 75 -2.36 -10.11 4.04
C GLN A 75 -0.93 -9.60 3.80
N GLU A 76 -0.51 -9.50 2.54
CA GLU A 76 0.82 -9.00 2.18
C GLU A 76 1.01 -7.52 2.54
N ALA A 77 0.04 -6.65 2.23
CA ALA A 77 0.08 -5.24 2.61
C ALA A 77 0.15 -5.07 4.13
N GLN A 78 -0.63 -5.84 4.88
CA GLN A 78 -0.58 -5.83 6.34
C GLN A 78 0.78 -6.32 6.88
N ARG A 79 1.35 -7.38 6.31
CA ARG A 79 2.69 -7.88 6.67
C ARG A 79 3.76 -6.83 6.42
N CYS A 80 3.74 -6.18 5.26
CA CYS A 80 4.66 -5.10 4.91
C CYS A 80 4.53 -3.90 5.86
N ARG A 81 3.31 -3.51 6.24
CA ARG A 81 3.07 -2.42 7.20
C ARG A 81 3.78 -2.65 8.54
N LEU A 82 3.83 -3.89 9.00
CA LEU A 82 4.43 -4.28 10.29
C LEU A 82 5.94 -4.59 10.19
N THR A 83 6.46 -4.81 8.99
CA THR A 83 7.85 -5.26 8.78
C THR A 83 8.70 -4.15 8.18
N ALA A 84 9.66 -3.64 8.96
CA ALA A 84 10.59 -2.63 8.48
C ALA A 84 11.43 -3.14 7.29
N GLY A 85 11.77 -2.24 6.37
CA GLY A 85 12.59 -2.56 5.20
C GLY A 85 11.85 -3.27 4.06
N THR A 86 10.54 -3.49 4.18
CA THR A 86 9.70 -3.95 3.07
C THR A 86 9.28 -2.80 2.16
N ASP A 87 8.94 -3.13 0.91
CA ASP A 87 8.32 -2.18 -0.02
C ASP A 87 6.80 -2.12 0.21
N TYR A 88 6.41 -1.44 1.29
CA TYR A 88 5.02 -1.31 1.68
C TYR A 88 4.18 -0.58 0.63
N ALA A 89 4.72 0.48 0.01
CA ALA A 89 4.02 1.22 -1.03
C ALA A 89 3.64 0.30 -2.21
N ARG A 90 4.58 -0.51 -2.68
CA ARG A 90 4.32 -1.48 -3.76
C ARG A 90 3.33 -2.57 -3.36
N ALA A 91 3.32 -2.99 -2.09
CA ALA A 91 2.33 -3.94 -1.60
C ALA A 91 0.91 -3.34 -1.63
N VAL A 92 0.75 -2.07 -1.25
CA VAL A 92 -0.54 -1.37 -1.29
C VAL A 92 -1.01 -1.12 -2.73
N GLU A 93 -0.11 -0.83 -3.66
CA GLU A 93 -0.45 -0.75 -5.10
C GLU A 93 -0.99 -2.09 -5.63
N ARG A 94 -0.36 -3.21 -5.26
CA ARG A 94 -0.86 -4.55 -5.64
C ARG A 94 -2.21 -4.85 -5.01
N LEU A 95 -2.44 -4.42 -3.78
CA LEU A 95 -3.74 -4.54 -3.12
C LEU A 95 -4.83 -3.78 -3.90
N ASP A 96 -4.54 -2.56 -4.35
CA ASP A 96 -5.50 -1.77 -5.11
C ASP A 96 -5.87 -2.42 -6.46
N VAL A 97 -4.86 -2.94 -7.17
CA VAL A 97 -5.09 -3.70 -8.42
C VAL A 97 -5.96 -4.93 -8.14
N ALA A 98 -5.62 -5.71 -7.11
CA ALA A 98 -6.38 -6.91 -6.77
C ALA A 98 -7.83 -6.59 -6.34
N MET A 99 -8.05 -5.45 -5.68
CA MET A 99 -9.40 -4.96 -5.34
C MET A 99 -10.21 -4.70 -6.60
N ALA A 100 -9.65 -3.95 -7.56
CA ALA A 100 -10.33 -3.63 -8.81
C ALA A 100 -10.63 -4.88 -9.65
N GLU A 101 -9.70 -5.85 -9.70
CA GLU A 101 -9.90 -7.12 -10.40
C GLU A 101 -10.98 -7.98 -9.74
N ALA A 102 -11.02 -8.05 -8.41
CA ALA A 102 -12.05 -8.77 -7.67
C ALA A 102 -13.43 -8.13 -7.86
N GLU A 103 -13.52 -6.81 -7.80
CA GLU A 103 -14.76 -6.07 -8.03
C GLU A 103 -15.28 -6.25 -9.46
N ALA A 104 -14.39 -6.18 -10.46
CA ALA A 104 -14.77 -6.43 -11.85
C ALA A 104 -15.25 -7.87 -12.06
N ALA A 105 -14.59 -8.86 -11.45
CA ALA A 105 -15.01 -10.27 -11.50
C ALA A 105 -16.35 -10.51 -10.80
N ALA A 106 -16.65 -9.74 -9.74
CA ALA A 106 -17.91 -9.78 -9.02
C ALA A 106 -19.03 -8.96 -9.69
N GLY A 107 -18.77 -8.31 -10.82
CA GLY A 107 -19.76 -7.51 -11.55
C GLY A 107 -20.05 -6.14 -10.93
N VAL A 108 -19.22 -5.67 -10.01
CA VAL A 108 -19.29 -4.30 -9.49
C VAL A 108 -18.85 -3.37 -10.62
N SER A 109 -19.77 -2.54 -11.14
CA SER A 109 -19.35 -1.45 -12.02
C SER A 109 -18.46 -0.49 -11.23
N ALA A 110 -17.29 -0.16 -11.79
CA ALA A 110 -16.48 0.92 -11.27
C ALA A 110 -17.36 2.19 -11.14
N PRO A 111 -17.21 2.97 -10.06
CA PRO A 111 -17.90 4.25 -9.94
C PRO A 111 -17.57 5.20 -11.10
#